data_AF-A0A1U7NX52-F1
#
_entry.id   AF-A0A1U7NX52-F1
#
_cell.length_a   1.000
_cell.length_b   1.000
_cell.length_c   1.000
_cell.angle_alpha   90.00
_cell.angle_beta   90.00
_cell.angle_gamma   90.00
#
_symmetry.space_group_name_H-M   'P 1'
#
loop_
_entity.id
_entity.type
_entity.pdbx_description
1 polymer ?
#
loop_
_entity_poly.entity_id
_entity_poly.type
_entity_poly.pdbx_seq_one_letter_code
_entity_poly.pdbx_strand_id
1 'polypeptide(L)' 'MTGHVPDGVPSLLKVGEVSRVLNVSERRVKVWLERGALAHIQPTGRSGARLVTAEALAAFASHCGLPVDWGAVVLV' A
#
# COMPACT_ATOMS: atom_id res chain seq x y z
N MET A 1 -10.09 -10.38 -11.29
CA MET A 1 -9.14 -11.19 -10.49
C MET A 1 -8.81 -10.39 -9.24
N THR A 2 -9.37 -10.79 -8.11
CA THR A 2 -9.09 -10.22 -6.79
C THR A 2 -7.62 -10.46 -6.47
N GLY A 3 -6.85 -9.38 -6.24
CA GLY A 3 -5.44 -9.49 -5.90
C GLY A 3 -5.29 -10.25 -4.58
N HIS A 4 -4.75 -11.46 -4.64
CA HIS A 4 -4.49 -12.27 -3.45
C HIS A 4 -3.32 -11.65 -2.68
N VAL A 5 -3.52 -11.35 -1.40
CA VAL A 5 -2.45 -10.97 -0.47
C VAL A 5 -1.85 -12.26 0.09
N PRO A 6 -0.54 -12.53 -0.05
CA PRO A 6 0.09 -13.73 0.50
C PRO A 6 0.16 -13.72 2.02
N ASP A 7 0.25 -14.91 2.62
CA ASP A 7 0.60 -15.07 4.04
C ASP A 7 2.00 -14.48 4.31
N GLY A 8 2.16 -13.82 5.46
CA GLY A 8 3.42 -13.16 5.86
C GLY A 8 3.57 -11.70 5.41
N VAL A 9 2.62 -11.15 4.66
CA VAL A 9 2.57 -9.71 4.35
C VAL A 9 1.99 -8.93 5.55
N PRO A 10 2.61 -7.80 5.97
CA PRO A 10 2.05 -6.93 6.98
C PRO A 10 0.64 -6.44 6.61
N SER A 11 -0.31 -6.51 7.54
CA SER A 11 -1.68 -6.03 7.30
C SER A 11 -1.74 -4.52 7.02
N LEU A 12 -0.76 -3.76 7.52
CA LEU A 12 -0.63 -2.32 7.35
C LEU A 12 0.75 -1.99 6.78
N LEU A 13 0.75 -1.24 5.68
CA LEU A 13 1.92 -0.86 4.91
C LEU A 13 2.15 0.65 5.01
N LYS A 14 3.39 1.03 5.26
CA LYS A 14 3.86 2.41 5.19
C LYS A 14 4.09 2.81 3.73
N VAL A 15 4.20 4.12 3.49
CA VAL A 15 4.48 4.69 2.16
C VAL A 15 5.69 4.03 1.48
N GLY A 16 6.78 3.79 2.21
CA GLY A 16 7.98 3.14 1.68
C GLY A 16 7.83 1.65 1.39
N GLU A 17 6.87 0.98 2.02
CA GLU A 17 6.54 -0.42 1.72
C GLU A 17 5.66 -0.50 0.48
N VAL A 18 4.64 0.36 0.40
CA VAL A 18 3.80 0.51 -0.80
C VAL A 18 4.62 0.85 -2.04
N SER A 19 5.61 1.73 -1.90
CA SER A 19 6.47 2.14 -3.02
C SER A 19 7.27 0.95 -3.59
N ARG A 20 7.80 0.09 -2.71
CA ARG A 20 8.52 -1.13 -3.11
C ARG A 20 7.59 -2.14 -3.76
N VAL A 21 6.42 -2.40 -3.14
CA VAL A 21 5.44 -3.37 -3.64
C VAL A 21 4.94 -3.01 -5.04
N LEU A 22 4.69 -1.72 -5.32
CA LEU A 22 4.21 -1.27 -6.63
C LEU A 22 5.34 -0.86 -7.59
N ASN A 23 6.60 -0.93 -7.17
CA ASN A 23 7.75 -0.42 -7.91
C ASN A 23 7.53 1.03 -8.44
N VAL A 24 7.12 1.93 -7.55
CA VAL A 24 6.91 3.36 -7.85
C VAL A 24 7.62 4.25 -6.83
N SER A 25 7.79 5.54 -7.15
CA SER A 25 8.37 6.47 -6.18
C SER A 25 7.44 6.71 -4.98
N GLU A 26 8.01 6.88 -3.79
CA GLU A 26 7.25 7.30 -2.60
C GLU A 26 6.48 8.61 -2.81
N ARG A 27 7.03 9.53 -3.62
CA ARG A 27 6.34 10.77 -3.98
C ARG A 27 5.01 10.48 -4.68
N ARG A 28 4.97 9.50 -5.59
CA ARG A 28 3.75 9.09 -6.28
C ARG A 28 2.72 8.52 -5.31
N VAL A 29 3.17 7.66 -4.39
CA VAL A 29 2.33 7.10 -3.33
C VAL A 29 1.74 8.20 -2.44
N LYS A 30 2.56 9.17 -2.01
CA LYS A 30 2.10 10.32 -1.22
C LYS A 30 1.01 11.11 -1.96
N VAL A 31 1.18 11.37 -3.25
CA VAL A 31 0.18 12.06 -4.07
C VAL A 31 -1.13 11.26 -4.14
N TRP A 32 -1.09 9.93 -4.27
CA TRP A 32 -2.31 9.11 -4.25
C TRP A 32 -3.04 9.17 -2.90
N LEU A 33 -2.28 9.19 -1.80
CA LEU A 33 -2.84 9.32 -0.45
C LEU A 33 -3.43 10.71 -0.20
N GLU A 34 -2.74 11.77 -0.64
CA GLU A 34 -3.21 13.16 -0.54
C GLU A 34 -4.48 13.43 -1.35
N ARG A 35 -4.57 12.80 -2.52
CA ARG A 35 -5.74 12.90 -3.42
C ARG A 35 -6.88 11.96 -3.06
N GLY A 36 -6.71 11.11 -2.03
CA GLY A 36 -7.70 10.10 -1.66
C GLY A 36 -7.91 8.98 -2.69
N ALA A 37 -7.00 8.84 -3.66
CA ALA A 37 -7.06 7.77 -4.66
C ALA A 37 -6.68 6.41 -4.07
N LEU A 38 -5.81 6.40 -3.05
CA LEU A 38 -5.44 5.21 -2.30
C LEU A 38 -6.02 5.30 -0.88
N ALA A 39 -6.87 4.33 -0.53
CA ALA A 39 -7.46 4.23 0.79
C ALA A 39 -6.38 4.01 1.85
N HIS A 40 -6.49 4.73 2.97
CA HIS A 40 -5.54 4.62 4.08
C HIS A 40 -6.24 4.84 5.42
N ILE A 41 -5.62 4.30 6.46
CA ILE A 41 -5.97 4.52 7.84
C ILE A 41 -4.91 5.46 8.44
N GLN A 42 -5.36 6.43 9.22
CA GLN A 42 -4.50 7.28 10.01
C GLN A 42 -4.86 7.05 11.48
N PRO A 43 -3.99 6.38 12.27
CA PRO A 43 -4.23 6.22 13.70
C PRO A 43 -4.44 7.59 14.36
N THR A 44 -5.42 7.71 15.25
CA THR A 44 -5.77 8.96 15.91
C THR A 44 -4.60 9.49 16.73
N GLY A 45 -4.05 10.63 16.30
CA GLY A 45 -2.92 11.33 16.93
C GLY A 45 -2.42 12.43 16.00
N ARG A 46 -1.98 13.58 16.54
CA ARG A 46 -1.59 14.80 15.79
C ARG A 46 -0.53 14.58 14.69
N SER A 47 0.11 13.41 14.64
CA SER A 47 1.18 13.06 13.70
C SER A 47 1.12 11.59 13.24
N GLY A 48 -0.07 10.97 13.24
CA GLY A 48 -0.22 9.58 12.79
C GLY A 48 0.25 9.41 11.34
N ALA A 49 1.12 8.43 11.09
CA ALA A 49 1.51 8.06 9.72
C ALA A 49 0.29 7.52 8.95
N ARG A 50 0.21 7.82 7.65
CA ARG A 50 -0.79 7.20 6.77
C ARG A 50 -0.37 5.76 6.47
N LEU A 51 -1.22 4.82 6.83
CA LEU A 51 -1.00 3.38 6.66
C LEU A 51 -2.01 2.83 5.66
N VAL A 52 -1.56 2.02 4.72
CA VAL A 52 -2.38 1.41 3.67
C VAL A 52 -2.58 -0.06 4.02
N THR A 53 -3.82 -0.56 3.97
CA THR A 53 -4.03 -1.99 4.18
C THR A 53 -3.56 -2.78 2.95
N ALA A 54 -3.03 -3.99 3.16
CA ALA A 54 -2.60 -4.83 2.05
C ALA A 54 -3.75 -5.11 1.05
N GLU A 55 -4.97 -5.29 1.57
CA GLU A 55 -6.18 -5.46 0.75
C GLU A 55 -6.51 -4.23 -0.09
N ALA A 56 -6.46 -3.02 0.50
CA ALA A 56 -6.70 -1.78 -0.24
C ALA A 56 -5.65 -1.56 -1.32
N LEU A 57 -4.39 -1.89 -1.03
CA LEU A 57 -3.31 -1.84 -2.01
C LEU A 57 -3.53 -2.82 -3.15
N ALA A 58 -3.91 -4.06 -2.85
CA ALA A 58 -4.20 -5.09 -3.84
C ALA A 58 -5.35 -4.68 -4.78
N ALA A 59 -6.43 -4.13 -4.20
CA ALA A 59 -7.58 -3.63 -4.94
C ALA A 59 -7.20 -2.44 -5.83
N PHE A 60 -6.45 -1.48 -5.28
CA PHE A 60 -5.97 -0.32 -6.03
C PHE A 60 -5.06 -0.72 -7.19
N ALA A 61 -4.09 -1.61 -6.95
CA ALA A 61 -3.17 -2.07 -7.99
C ALA A 61 -3.90 -2.81 -9.11
N SER A 62 -4.86 -3.69 -8.76
CA SER A 62 -5.71 -4.37 -9.73
C SER A 62 -6.54 -3.39 -10.55
N HIS A 63 -7.12 -2.37 -9.91
CA HIS A 63 -7.90 -1.33 -10.59
C HIS A 63 -7.05 -0.47 -11.54
N CYS A 64 -5.82 -0.14 -11.14
CA CYS A 64 -4.89 0.66 -11.93
C CYS A 64 -4.05 -0.14 -12.94
N GLY A 65 -4.17 -1.48 -12.96
CA GLY A 65 -3.33 -2.35 -13.79
C GLY A 65 -1.85 -2.31 -13.42
N LEU A 66 -1.53 -2.06 -12.14
CA LEU A 66 -0.16 -2.01 -11.63
C LEU A 66 0.32 -3.40 -11.22
N PRO A 67 1.58 -3.77 -11.53
CA PRO A 67 2.18 -4.97 -11.00
C PRO A 67 2.38 -4.86 -9.48
N VAL A 68 2.27 -5.99 -8.79
CA VAL A 68 2.40 -6.08 -7.33
C VAL A 68 3.46 -7.10 -6.99
N ASP A 69 4.51 -6.67 -6.31
CA ASP A 69 5.57 -7.51 -5.75
C ASP A 69 5.45 -7.56 -4.23
N TRP A 70 4.68 -8.53 -3.73
CA TRP A 70 4.54 -8.76 -2.30
C TRP A 70 5.84 -9.22 -1.65
N GLY A 71 6.75 -9.86 -2.39
CA GLY A 71 8.04 -10.37 -1.88
C GLY A 71 8.93 -9.27 -1.32
N ALA A 72 8.72 -8.02 -1.73
CA ALA A 72 9.43 -6.86 -1.23
C ALA A 72 9.13 -6.51 0.24
N VAL A 73 8.08 -7.09 0.84
CA VAL A 73 7.61 -6.77 2.21
C VAL A 73 7.24 -7.99 3.05
N VAL A 74 7.47 -9.22 2.55
CA VAL A 74 7.22 -10.44 3.33
C VAL A 74 8.13 -10.45 4.56
N LEU A 75 7.53 -10.62 5.75
CA LEU A 75 8.28 -10.85 6.98
C LEU A 75 8.61 -12.34 7.08
N VAL A 76 9.90 -12.66 7.08
CA VAL A 76 10.44 -14.02 7.29
C VAL A 76 10.52 -14.36 8.77
#